data_AF-A0A5S3SYZ6-F1
#
_entry.id   AF-A0A5S3SYZ6-F1
#
_cell.length_a   1.000
_cell.length_b   1.000
_cell.length_c   1.000
_cell.angle_alpha   90.00
_cell.angle_beta   90.00
_cell.angle_gamma   90.00
#
_symmetry.space_group_name_H-M   'P 1'
#
loop_
_entity.id
_entity.type
_entity.pdbx_description
1 polymer ?
#
loop_
_entity_poly.entity_id
_entity_poly.type
_entity_poly.pdbx_seq_one_letter_code
_entity_poly.pdbx_strand_id
1 'polypeptide(L)' 'TVGEIINTWAPPHENNTTAYINSVASKLGVEPETRISRQEYPELIAAIILHENGRQPYTMDTINAGVALA' A
#
# COMPACT_ATOMS: atom_id res chain seq x y z
N THR A 1 1.58 -2.80 -10.66
CA THR A 1 2.74 -2.20 -9.97
C THR A 1 2.25 -1.46 -8.74
N VAL A 2 3.14 -0.96 -7.87
CA VAL A 2 2.71 -0.06 -6.78
C VAL A 2 1.92 1.11 -7.36
N GLY A 3 2.43 1.72 -8.44
CA GLY A 3 1.76 2.80 -9.16
C GLY A 3 0.33 2.46 -9.61
N GLU A 4 0.14 1.34 -10.29
CA GLU A 4 -1.19 0.92 -10.79
C GLU A 4 -2.18 0.64 -9.66
N ILE A 5 -1.71 0.00 -8.58
CA ILE A 5 -2.57 -0.31 -7.43
C ILE A 5 -3.02 0.99 -6.77
N ILE A 6 -2.09 1.88 -6.42
CA ILE A 6 -2.44 3.13 -5.73
C ILE A 6 -3.30 4.04 -6.63
N ASN A 7 -3.06 4.11 -7.94
CA ASN A 7 -3.93 4.88 -8.86
C ASN A 7 -5.39 4.38 -8.89
N THR A 8 -5.62 3.10 -8.62
CA THR A 8 -6.98 2.52 -8.58
C THR A 8 -7.75 3.01 -7.34
N TRP A 9 -7.07 3.23 -6.22
CA TRP A 9 -7.69 3.61 -4.94
C TRP A 9 -7.60 5.12 -4.63
N ALA A 10 -6.59 5.81 -5.16
CA ALA A 10 -6.30 7.22 -4.93
C ALA A 10 -5.96 7.93 -6.25
N PRO A 11 -6.97 8.24 -7.08
CA PRO A 11 -6.76 8.85 -8.38
C PRO A 11 -6.29 10.32 -8.25
N PRO A 12 -5.54 10.84 -9.25
CA PRO A 12 -4.81 12.12 -9.14
C PRO A 12 -5.68 13.38 -9.15
N HIS A 13 -6.99 13.25 -9.43
CA HIS A 13 -7.92 14.37 -9.37
C HIS A 13 -8.40 14.66 -7.93
N GLU A 14 -8.22 13.71 -7.01
CA GLU A 14 -8.60 13.83 -5.60
C GLU A 14 -7.40 13.80 -4.65
N ASN A 15 -6.27 13.23 -5.10
CA ASN A 15 -5.12 12.94 -4.25
C ASN A 15 -3.82 13.40 -4.90
N ASN A 16 -2.80 13.63 -4.07
CA ASN A 16 -1.41 13.71 -4.56
C ASN A 16 -0.87 12.29 -4.81
N THR A 17 -1.35 11.66 -5.87
CA THR A 17 -1.09 10.24 -6.16
C THR A 17 0.40 9.94 -6.31
N THR A 18 1.19 10.86 -6.87
CA THR A 18 2.65 10.69 -6.96
C THR A 18 3.30 10.62 -5.58
N ALA A 19 2.92 11.51 -4.65
CA ALA A 19 3.42 11.45 -3.28
C ALA A 19 3.00 10.17 -2.56
N TYR A 20 1.78 9.69 -2.81
CA TYR A 20 1.28 8.43 -2.28
C TYR A 20 2.09 7.25 -2.79
N ILE A 21 2.23 7.09 -4.11
CA ILE A 21 3.01 6.03 -4.73
C ILE A 21 4.43 5.99 -4.14
N ASN A 22 5.10 7.14 -4.07
CA ASN A 22 6.45 7.23 -3.52
C ASN A 22 6.51 6.85 -2.04
N SER A 23 5.52 7.27 -1.26
CA SER A 23 5.42 6.93 0.17
C SER A 23 5.27 5.43 0.38
N VAL A 24 4.38 4.78 -0.37
CA VAL A 24 4.13 3.33 -0.27
C VAL A 24 5.33 2.54 -0.79
N ALA A 25 5.85 2.87 -1.98
CA ALA A 25 7.02 2.20 -2.57
C ALA A 25 8.23 2.25 -1.62
N SER A 26 8.49 3.42 -1.02
CA SER A 26 9.55 3.59 -0.02
C SER A 26 9.36 2.72 1.22
N LYS A 27 8.12 2.54 1.69
CA LYS A 27 7.84 1.66 2.84
C LYS A 27 8.01 0.18 2.52
N LEU A 28 7.76 -0.22 1.28
CA LEU A 28 7.95 -1.59 0.82
C LEU A 28 9.41 -1.88 0.43
N GLY A 29 10.25 -0.84 0.27
CA GLY A 29 11.63 -1.00 -0.18
C GLY A 29 11.73 -1.41 -1.65
N VAL A 30 10.76 -0.97 -2.47
CA VAL A 30 10.66 -1.31 -3.90
C VAL A 30 10.50 -0.04 -4.74
N GLU A 31 10.65 -0.17 -6.06
CA GLU A 31 10.40 0.92 -7.00
C GLU A 31 8.88 1.06 -7.28
N PRO A 32 8.39 2.26 -7.65
CA PRO A 32 6.99 2.48 -8.04
C PRO A 32 6.47 1.53 -9.13
N GLU A 33 7.36 1.12 -10.05
CA GLU A 33 7.08 0.21 -11.16
C GLU A 33 7.20 -1.27 -10.77
N THR A 34 7.60 -1.60 -9.55
CA THR A 34 7.70 -2.98 -9.08
C THR A 34 6.31 -3.63 -9.05
N ARG A 35 6.21 -4.84 -9.61
CA ARG A 35 5.00 -5.66 -9.53
C ARG A 35 4.87 -6.25 -8.13
N ILE A 36 3.68 -6.14 -7.56
CA ILE A 36 3.34 -6.66 -6.25
C ILE A 36 2.58 -7.96 -6.43
N SER A 37 3.00 -9.01 -5.73
CA SER A 37 2.31 -10.30 -5.66
C SER A 37 1.52 -10.42 -4.35
N ARG A 38 0.75 -11.49 -4.21
CA ARG A 38 -0.03 -11.75 -2.99
C ARG A 38 0.86 -11.84 -1.74
N GLN A 39 2.14 -12.17 -1.89
CA GLN A 39 3.08 -12.26 -0.78
C GLN A 39 3.36 -10.89 -0.15
N GLU A 40 3.36 -9.82 -0.93
CA GLU A 40 3.62 -8.45 -0.45
C GLU A 40 2.34 -7.68 -0.07
N TYR A 41 1.16 -8.29 -0.18
CA TYR A 41 -0.11 -7.64 0.17
C TYR A 41 -0.18 -7.19 1.63
N PRO A 42 0.28 -7.97 2.62
CA PRO A 42 0.28 -7.52 4.01
C PRO A 42 1.06 -6.22 4.21
N GLU A 43 2.26 -6.13 3.66
CA GLU A 43 3.15 -4.96 3.75
C GLU A 43 2.57 -3.77 2.97
N LEU A 44 2.00 -4.03 1.79
CA LEU A 44 1.29 -3.02 0.98
C LEU A 44 0.14 -2.39 1.77
N ILE A 45 -0.72 -3.22 2.38
CA ILE A 45 -1.86 -2.77 3.16
C ILE A 45 -1.40 -1.99 4.40
N ALA A 46 -0.36 -2.46 5.09
CA ALA A 46 0.22 -1.73 6.22
C ALA A 46 0.71 -0.33 5.81
N ALA A 47 1.40 -0.22 4.67
CA ALA A 47 1.90 1.05 4.15
C ALA A 47 0.77 2.00 3.75
N ILE A 48 -0.28 1.49 3.10
CA ILE A 48 -1.50 2.24 2.77
C ILE A 48 -2.19 2.78 4.02
N ILE A 49 -2.42 1.94 5.03
CA ILE A 49 -3.07 2.36 6.29
C ILE A 49 -2.26 3.46 6.96
N LEU A 50 -0.93 3.33 6.99
CA LEU A 50 -0.03 4.35 7.54
C LEU A 50 -0.14 5.67 6.79
N HIS A 51 -0.18 5.64 5.44
CA HIS A 51 -0.29 6.83 4.62
C HIS A 51 -1.61 7.57 4.87
N GLU A 52 -2.72 6.84 4.83
CA GLU A 52 -4.08 7.40 4.98
C GLU A 52 -4.35 7.96 6.38
N ASN A 53 -3.90 7.25 7.41
CA ASN A 53 -4.30 7.55 8.79
C ASN A 53 -3.19 8.24 9.60
N GLY A 54 -2.00 8.41 9.01
CA GLY A 54 -0.78 8.83 9.71
C GLY A 54 -0.25 7.82 10.73
N ARG A 55 -0.93 6.67 10.91
CA ARG A 55 -0.54 5.58 11.81
C ARG A 55 -1.03 4.25 11.27
N GLN A 56 -0.29 3.18 11.56
CA GLN A 56 -0.69 1.80 11.32
C GLN A 56 -0.86 1.13 12.69
N PRO A 57 -2.10 0.91 13.17
CA PRO A 57 -2.34 0.40 14.52
C PRO A 57 -2.51 -1.13 14.58
N TYR A 58 -2.55 -1.82 13.44
CA TYR A 58 -2.87 -3.24 13.37
C TYR A 58 -1.59 -4.09 13.43
N THR A 59 -1.64 -5.22 14.11
CA THR A 59 -0.55 -6.19 14.02
C THR A 59 -0.47 -6.79 12.62
N MET A 60 0.72 -7.25 12.22
CA MET A 60 0.87 -7.97 10.95
C MET A 60 0.03 -9.25 10.94
N ASP A 61 -0.18 -9.92 12.07
CA ASP A 61 -1.05 -11.10 12.15
C ASP A 61 -2.51 -10.75 11.77
N THR A 62 -3.01 -9.61 12.25
CA THR A 62 -4.34 -9.11 11.88
C THR A 62 -4.44 -8.84 10.39
N ILE A 63 -3.44 -8.18 9.81
CA ILE A 63 -3.43 -7.90 8.36
C ILE A 63 -3.35 -9.20 7.56
N ASN A 64 -2.45 -10.12 7.94
CA ASN A 64 -2.30 -11.41 7.28
C ASN A 64 -3.59 -12.22 7.30
N ALA A 65 -4.28 -12.26 8.45
CA ALA A 65 -5.58 -12.91 8.56
C ALA A 65 -6.61 -12.28 7.60
N GLY A 66 -6.63 -10.94 7.50
CA GLY A 66 -7.49 -10.23 6.54
C GLY A 66 -7.18 -10.58 5.09
N VAL A 67 -5.90 -10.62 4.70
CA VAL A 67 -5.46 -11.01 3.33
C VAL A 67 -5.80 -12.46 3.01
N ALA A 68 -5.79 -13.35 4.00
CA ALA A 68 -6.13 -14.76 3.83
C ALA A 68 -7.63 -15.03 3.63
N LEU A 69 -8.50 -14.11 4.07
CA LEU A 69 -9.95 -14.21 3.91
C LEU A 69 -10.46 -13.71 2.56
N ALA A 70 -9.59 -13.06 1.76
CA ALA A 70 -9.89 -12.49 0.45
C ALA A 70 -9.66 -13.47 -0.71
#